data_AF-A0A918N0D2-F1
#
_entry.id   AF-A0A918N0D2-F1
#
_cell.length_a   1.000
_cell.length_b   1.000
_cell.length_c   1.000
_cell.angle_alpha   90.00
_cell.angle_beta   90.00
_cell.angle_gamma   90.00
#
_symmetry.space_group_name_H-M   'P 1'
#
loop_
_entity.id
_entity.type
_entity.pdbx_description
1 polymer ?
#
loop_
_entity_poly.entity_id
_entity_poly.type
_entity_poly.pdbx_seq_one_letter_code
_entity_poly.pdbx_strand_id
1 'polypeptide(L)'
;MKGNLLMSWRFLFISLLIFAGLATWGGIQAGEWLIAHTPTTANIPNVSEFDPPPQVDQFGRPVLRQPQQPLMSGAQGVPEKPAGIDWAIEASQKSDILTASSSQYNPNANITIGTASGRIDAAPLQATPITRPTQVPGTSAGYPWEPAFHRAVAHCRTLGFFERPTCLGKVREQYCGANNAWGKVKDCPER
;
A
#
# COMPACT_ATOMS: atom_id res chain seq x y z
N MET A 1 -44.87 -70.43 -1.16
CA MET A 1 -44.93 -69.77 -2.48
C MET A 1 -43.51 -69.39 -2.87
N LYS A 2 -42.83 -70.27 -3.63
CA LYS A 2 -41.48 -70.05 -4.14
C LYS A 2 -41.63 -69.40 -5.52
N GLY A 3 -41.63 -68.06 -5.54
CA GLY A 3 -41.52 -67.29 -6.78
C GLY A 3 -40.07 -66.85 -6.88
N ASN A 4 -39.33 -67.44 -7.81
CA ASN A 4 -37.93 -67.14 -8.06
C ASN A 4 -37.75 -65.62 -8.16
N LEU A 5 -37.00 -65.05 -7.22
CA LEU A 5 -36.19 -63.87 -7.50
C LEU A 5 -35.24 -64.27 -8.64
N LEU A 6 -35.72 -64.18 -9.89
CA LEU A 6 -34.87 -64.08 -11.06
C LEU A 6 -34.07 -62.80 -10.89
N MET A 7 -32.86 -62.96 -10.34
CA MET A 7 -31.71 -62.07 -10.34
C MET A 7 -31.47 -61.46 -11.73
N SER A 8 -32.29 -60.49 -12.10
CA SER A 8 -32.27 -59.85 -13.41
C SER A 8 -31.30 -58.67 -13.34
N TRP A 9 -30.06 -58.92 -13.72
CA TRP A 9 -29.09 -57.90 -14.11
C TRP A 9 -29.77 -56.76 -14.88
N ARG A 10 -30.73 -57.06 -15.77
CA ARG A 10 -31.49 -56.05 -16.52
C ARG A 10 -32.34 -55.11 -15.65
N PHE A 11 -32.96 -55.59 -14.57
CA PHE A 11 -33.67 -54.71 -13.62
C PHE A 11 -32.70 -53.80 -12.87
N LEU A 12 -31.47 -54.24 -12.59
CA LEU A 12 -30.43 -53.36 -12.06
C LEU A 12 -30.04 -52.26 -13.06
N PHE A 13 -29.82 -52.59 -14.35
CA PHE A 13 -29.50 -51.57 -15.36
C PHE A 13 -30.64 -50.59 -15.57
N ILE A 14 -31.89 -51.07 -15.63
CA ILE A 14 -33.05 -50.20 -15.83
C ILE A 14 -33.22 -49.27 -14.63
N SER A 15 -33.12 -49.77 -13.40
CA SER A 15 -33.15 -48.93 -12.20
C SER A 15 -32.02 -47.89 -12.19
N LEU A 16 -30.79 -48.31 -12.48
CA LEU A 16 -29.62 -47.42 -12.55
C LEU A 16 -29.83 -46.30 -13.57
N LEU A 17 -30.32 -46.61 -14.78
CA LEU A 17 -30.55 -45.61 -15.82
C LEU A 17 -31.68 -44.64 -15.44
N ILE A 18 -32.73 -45.10 -14.76
CA ILE A 18 -33.80 -44.23 -14.27
C ILE A 18 -33.24 -43.26 -13.21
N PHE A 19 -32.48 -43.76 -12.23
CA PHE A 19 -31.88 -42.90 -11.21
C PHE A 19 -30.83 -41.95 -11.81
N ALA A 20 -30.01 -42.40 -12.76
CA ALA A 20 -29.05 -41.54 -13.45
C ALA A 20 -29.75 -40.45 -14.29
N GLY A 21 -30.86 -40.77 -14.95
CA GLY A 21 -31.67 -39.80 -15.68
C GLY A 21 -32.28 -38.75 -14.76
N LEU A 22 -32.84 -39.16 -13.62
CA LEU A 22 -33.39 -38.23 -12.62
C LEU A 22 -32.30 -37.35 -12.00
N ALA A 23 -31.13 -37.92 -11.70
CA ALA A 23 -30.00 -37.19 -11.12
C ALA A 23 -29.42 -36.14 -12.10
N THR A 24 -29.26 -36.50 -13.37
CA THR A 24 -28.76 -35.58 -14.40
C THR A 24 -29.74 -34.44 -14.68
N TRP A 25 -31.05 -34.72 -14.73
CA TRP A 25 -32.07 -33.68 -14.87
C TRP A 25 -32.05 -32.71 -13.68
N GLY A 26 -32.02 -33.24 -12.46
CA GLY A 26 -31.97 -32.41 -11.25
C GLY A 26 -30.71 -31.56 -11.17
N GLY A 27 -29.57 -32.12 -11.56
CA GLY A 27 -28.28 -31.42 -11.57
C GLY A 27 -28.26 -30.21 -12.51
N ILE A 28 -28.83 -30.33 -13.72
CA ILE A 28 -28.87 -29.22 -14.68
C ILE A 28 -29.74 -28.06 -14.13
N GLN A 29 -30.93 -28.36 -13.62
CA GLN A 29 -31.79 -27.31 -13.05
C GLN A 29 -31.21 -26.67 -11.79
N ALA A 30 -30.56 -27.46 -10.92
CA ALA A 30 -29.89 -26.92 -9.75
C ALA A 30 -28.70 -26.03 -10.14
N GLY A 31 -27.98 -26.38 -11.21
CA GLY A 31 -26.89 -25.57 -11.78
C GLY A 31 -27.38 -24.21 -12.26
N GLU A 32 -28.43 -24.18 -13.08
CA GLU A 32 -29.03 -22.92 -13.55
C GLU A 32 -29.58 -22.07 -12.39
N TRP A 33 -30.19 -22.71 -11.39
CA TRP A 33 -30.65 -22.02 -10.18
C TRP A 33 -29.51 -21.39 -9.39
N LEU A 34 -28.40 -22.12 -9.21
CA LEU A 34 -27.19 -21.62 -8.55
C LEU A 34 -26.63 -20.41 -9.30
N ILE A 35 -26.57 -20.46 -10.63
CA ILE A 35 -26.11 -19.34 -11.48
C ILE A 35 -27.01 -18.13 -11.26
N ALA A 36 -28.34 -18.32 -11.31
CA ALA A 36 -29.32 -17.25 -11.11
C ALA A 36 -29.29 -16.65 -9.69
N HIS A 37 -28.85 -17.42 -8.69
CA HIS A 37 -28.77 -16.99 -7.29
C HIS A 37 -27.33 -16.73 -6.83
N THR A 38 -26.36 -16.65 -7.75
CA THR A 38 -25.01 -16.25 -7.38
C THR A 38 -25.01 -14.77 -6.95
N PRO A 39 -24.35 -14.41 -5.83
CA PRO A 39 -24.16 -13.03 -5.47
C PRO A 39 -23.22 -12.36 -6.49
N THR A 40 -23.71 -11.34 -7.20
CA THR A 40 -22.97 -10.62 -8.26
C THR A 40 -21.88 -9.68 -7.75
N THR A 41 -21.63 -9.66 -6.44
CA THR A 41 -20.60 -8.84 -5.83
C THR A 41 -19.41 -9.70 -5.45
N ALA A 42 -18.42 -9.78 -6.36
CA ALA A 42 -17.05 -9.86 -5.87
C ALA A 42 -16.86 -8.71 -4.87
N ASN A 43 -16.27 -8.98 -3.71
CA ASN A 43 -15.98 -8.00 -2.65
C ASN A 43 -14.91 -7.00 -3.09
N ILE A 44 -15.16 -6.32 -4.20
CA ILE A 44 -14.45 -5.17 -4.71
C ILE A 44 -15.49 -4.06 -4.61
N PRO A 45 -15.31 -3.07 -3.72
CA PRO A 45 -16.24 -1.95 -3.68
C PRO A 45 -16.22 -1.29 -5.07
N ASN A 46 -17.39 -1.22 -5.70
CA ASN A 46 -17.64 -0.42 -6.90
C ASN A 46 -17.06 -0.96 -8.22
N VAL A 47 -17.40 -2.20 -8.61
CA VAL A 47 -17.41 -2.58 -10.04
C VAL A 47 -18.81 -3.06 -10.41
N SER A 48 -19.49 -2.30 -11.25
CA SER A 48 -20.76 -2.70 -11.87
C SER A 48 -20.52 -3.02 -13.35
N GLU A 49 -21.32 -3.90 -13.96
CA GLU A 49 -21.32 -4.14 -15.42
C GLU A 49 -21.48 -2.85 -16.24
N PHE A 50 -21.99 -1.78 -15.61
CA PHE A 50 -22.16 -0.44 -16.17
C PHE A 50 -20.92 0.46 -16.05
N ASP A 51 -19.81 -0.02 -15.51
CA ASP A 51 -18.58 0.77 -15.49
C ASP A 51 -18.07 0.96 -16.93
N PRO A 52 -17.81 2.22 -17.35
CA PRO A 52 -17.30 2.48 -18.69
C PRO A 52 -15.98 1.72 -18.89
N PRO A 53 -15.76 1.13 -20.07
CA PRO A 53 -14.55 0.37 -20.34
C PRO A 53 -13.32 1.24 -20.05
N PRO A 54 -12.28 0.69 -19.39
CA PRO A 54 -11.10 1.45 -19.01
C PRO A 54 -10.47 2.09 -20.26
N GLN A 55 -9.97 3.31 -20.14
CA GLN A 55 -9.28 3.97 -21.25
C GLN A 55 -8.12 3.07 -21.70
N VAL A 56 -8.03 2.80 -22.99
CA VAL A 56 -7.00 1.94 -23.56
C VAL A 56 -5.91 2.77 -24.22
N ASP A 57 -4.68 2.27 -24.17
CA ASP A 57 -3.58 2.83 -24.94
C ASP A 57 -3.72 2.48 -26.43
N GLN A 58 -2.82 3.02 -27.24
CA GLN A 58 -2.72 2.72 -28.67
C GLN A 58 -2.47 1.23 -29.00
N PHE A 59 -2.11 0.41 -28.01
CA PHE A 59 -1.87 -1.03 -28.15
C PHE A 59 -3.05 -1.87 -27.60
N GLY A 60 -4.18 -1.23 -27.25
CA GLY A 60 -5.37 -1.89 -26.72
C GLY A 60 -5.23 -2.37 -25.28
N ARG A 61 -4.20 -1.92 -24.55
CA ARG A 61 -4.00 -2.28 -23.14
C ARG A 61 -4.68 -1.25 -22.25
N PRO A 62 -5.33 -1.65 -21.16
CA PRO A 62 -5.97 -0.72 -20.24
C PRO A 62 -4.93 0.20 -19.57
N VAL A 63 -5.14 1.51 -19.68
CA VAL A 63 -4.36 2.55 -19.03
C VAL A 63 -4.74 2.58 -17.56
N LEU A 64 -3.95 1.87 -16.75
CA LEU A 64 -4.04 1.95 -15.30
C LEU A 64 -3.46 3.28 -14.84
N ARG A 65 -4.21 4.06 -14.04
CA ARG A 65 -3.63 5.19 -13.32
C ARG A 65 -2.66 4.64 -12.28
N GLN A 66 -1.36 4.71 -12.58
CA GLN A 66 -0.34 4.37 -11.60
C GLN A 66 -0.50 5.30 -10.38
N PRO A 67 -0.42 4.74 -9.15
CA PRO A 67 -0.40 5.57 -7.95
C PRO A 67 0.80 6.51 -8.01
N GLN A 68 0.63 7.73 -7.50
CA GLN A 68 1.72 8.70 -7.46
C GLN A 68 2.89 8.12 -6.68
N GLN A 69 4.09 8.14 -7.28
CA GLN A 69 5.28 7.65 -6.62
C GLN A 69 5.56 8.50 -5.36
N PRO A 70 5.96 7.87 -4.25
CA PRO A 70 6.33 8.61 -3.06
C PRO A 70 7.59 9.44 -3.34
N LEU A 71 7.59 10.69 -2.86
CA LEU A 71 8.77 11.55 -2.86
C LEU A 71 9.85 10.95 -1.94
N MET A 72 11.11 11.36 -2.15
CA MET A 72 12.21 11.02 -1.23
C MET A 72 11.94 11.48 0.22
N SER A 73 11.06 12.46 0.41
CA SER A 73 10.57 12.93 1.71
C SER A 73 9.45 12.07 2.32
N GLY A 74 8.93 11.08 1.60
CA GLY A 74 7.79 10.24 2.00
C GLY A 74 6.42 10.88 1.78
N ALA A 75 6.35 12.13 1.31
CA ALA A 75 5.10 12.75 0.90
C ALA A 75 4.58 12.11 -0.42
N GLN A 76 3.27 12.06 -0.58
CA GLN A 76 2.63 11.69 -1.84
C GLN A 76 2.38 12.96 -2.64
N GLY A 77 2.84 13.01 -3.90
CA GLY A 77 2.52 14.14 -4.79
C GLY A 77 3.64 14.55 -5.73
N VAL A 78 3.40 15.66 -6.42
CA VAL A 78 4.38 16.33 -7.29
C VAL A 78 5.42 17.03 -6.40
N PRO A 79 6.72 16.97 -6.72
CA PRO A 79 7.74 17.72 -5.99
C PRO A 79 7.40 19.21 -5.92
N GLU A 80 7.69 19.83 -4.77
CA GLU A 80 7.61 21.28 -4.64
C GLU A 80 8.57 21.92 -5.66
N LYS A 81 8.06 22.90 -6.43
CA LYS A 81 8.88 23.60 -7.40
C LYS A 81 9.99 24.35 -6.64
N PRO A 82 11.28 24.16 -7.00
CA PRO A 82 12.33 24.94 -6.38
C PRO A 82 12.04 26.44 -6.57
N ALA A 83 12.35 27.24 -5.55
CA ALA A 83 12.20 28.68 -5.62
C ALA A 83 12.89 29.20 -6.89
N GLY A 84 12.19 30.03 -7.66
CA GLY A 84 12.73 30.60 -8.88
C GLY A 84 13.95 31.44 -8.55
N ILE A 85 15.13 30.99 -9.01
CA ILE A 85 16.36 31.77 -8.94
C ILE A 85 16.27 32.79 -10.06
N ASP A 86 16.28 34.08 -9.71
CA ASP A 86 16.38 35.14 -10.71
C ASP A 86 17.79 35.10 -11.32
N TRP A 87 17.87 34.65 -12.56
CA TRP A 87 19.10 34.57 -13.33
C TRP A 87 19.45 35.91 -13.99
N ALA A 88 18.68 36.98 -13.73
CA ALA A 88 18.99 38.32 -14.20
C ALA A 88 20.28 38.82 -13.53
N ILE A 89 21.27 39.16 -14.37
CA ILE A 89 22.47 39.86 -13.94
C ILE A 89 22.08 41.33 -13.75
N GLU A 90 22.17 41.85 -12.52
CA GLU A 90 21.92 43.26 -12.27
C GLU A 90 22.88 44.14 -13.09
N ALA A 91 22.35 45.17 -13.75
CA ALA A 91 23.12 46.04 -14.63
C ALA A 91 24.26 46.77 -13.88
N SER A 92 24.12 46.96 -12.56
CA SER A 92 25.12 47.52 -11.64
C SER A 92 26.37 46.64 -11.52
N GLN A 93 26.24 45.32 -11.65
CA GLN A 93 27.34 44.35 -11.50
C GLN A 93 28.01 43.99 -12.83
N LYS A 94 27.47 44.48 -13.95
CA LYS A 94 27.96 44.15 -15.30
C LYS A 94 29.43 44.53 -15.50
N SER A 95 29.87 45.70 -15.03
CA SER A 95 31.26 46.14 -15.15
C SER A 95 32.22 45.27 -14.34
N ASP A 96 31.82 44.87 -13.14
CA ASP A 96 32.65 44.09 -12.22
C ASP A 96 32.78 42.64 -12.68
N ILE A 97 31.69 42.07 -13.22
CA ILE A 97 31.68 40.74 -13.83
C ILE A 97 32.52 40.71 -15.12
N LEU A 98 32.42 41.73 -15.98
CA LEU A 98 33.26 41.80 -17.19
C LEU A 98 34.75 41.90 -16.85
N THR A 99 35.08 42.66 -15.79
CA THR A 99 36.46 42.83 -15.32
C THR A 99 37.00 41.53 -14.69
N ALA A 100 36.19 40.83 -13.89
CA ALA A 100 36.56 39.53 -13.33
C ALA A 100 36.73 38.45 -14.41
N SER A 101 35.90 38.48 -15.45
CA SER A 101 35.96 37.54 -16.59
C SER A 101 37.24 37.69 -17.42
N SER A 102 37.74 38.92 -17.57
CA SER A 102 39.01 39.17 -18.27
C SER A 102 40.26 38.91 -17.42
N SER A 103 40.12 38.77 -16.10
CA SER A 103 41.26 38.63 -15.17
C SER A 103 41.67 37.18 -14.91
N GLN A 104 40.89 36.19 -15.36
CA GLN A 104 41.13 34.77 -15.07
C GLN A 104 41.61 33.93 -16.26
N TYR A 105 41.76 34.51 -17.45
CA TYR A 105 42.33 33.78 -18.58
C TYR A 105 43.87 33.89 -18.57
N ASN A 106 44.51 33.04 -17.77
CA ASN A 106 45.93 32.70 -17.94
C ASN A 106 46.01 31.35 -18.67
N PRO A 107 46.38 31.30 -19.97
CA PRO A 107 46.43 30.07 -20.74
C PRO A 107 47.51 29.07 -20.25
N ASN A 108 48.39 29.49 -19.33
CA ASN A 108 49.44 28.67 -18.74
C ASN A 108 49.20 28.35 -17.25
N ALA A 109 48.03 28.68 -16.69
CA ALA A 109 47.71 28.32 -15.32
C ALA A 109 47.40 26.82 -15.23
N ASN A 110 48.36 26.06 -14.71
CA ASN A 110 48.15 24.68 -14.34
C ASN A 110 47.09 24.66 -13.22
N ILE A 111 45.89 24.15 -13.53
CA ILE A 111 44.75 24.11 -12.61
C ILE A 111 45.12 23.24 -11.42
N THR A 112 45.62 23.88 -10.36
CA THR A 112 45.77 23.25 -9.06
C THR A 112 44.40 23.28 -8.42
N ILE A 113 43.74 22.13 -8.36
CA ILE A 113 42.49 21.96 -7.63
C ILE A 113 42.80 22.30 -6.17
N GLY A 114 42.44 23.52 -5.78
CA GLY A 114 42.59 23.98 -4.41
C GLY A 114 41.74 23.11 -3.51
N THR A 115 42.39 22.34 -2.63
CA THR A 115 41.74 21.71 -1.49
C THR A 115 41.07 22.80 -0.67
N ALA A 116 39.73 22.73 -0.55
CA ALA A 116 39.01 23.55 0.40
C ALA A 116 39.48 23.19 1.82
N SER A 117 40.35 24.02 2.40
CA SER A 117 40.69 23.95 3.83
C SER A 117 39.56 24.56 4.66
N GLY A 118 38.36 23.99 4.52
CA GLY A 118 37.32 24.08 5.54
C GLY A 118 37.42 22.81 6.36
N ARG A 119 37.85 22.91 7.62
CA ARG A 119 37.91 21.76 8.53
C ARG A 119 36.49 21.32 8.84
N ILE A 120 36.02 20.27 8.17
CA ILE A 120 34.85 19.51 8.59
C ILE A 120 35.39 18.41 9.49
N ASP A 121 35.24 18.55 10.80
CA ASP A 121 35.43 17.43 11.74
C ASP A 121 34.28 16.43 11.53
N ALA A 122 34.28 15.73 10.38
CA ALA A 122 33.34 14.66 10.09
C ALA A 122 33.94 13.34 10.57
N ALA A 123 33.46 12.88 11.73
CA ALA A 123 33.72 11.52 12.21
C ALA A 123 33.31 10.48 11.14
N PRO A 124 33.99 9.33 11.06
CA PRO A 124 33.65 8.29 10.09
C PRO A 124 32.19 7.86 10.29
N LEU A 125 31.40 7.95 9.22
CA LEU A 125 30.01 7.48 9.19
C LEU A 125 29.99 5.96 9.37
N GLN A 126 29.84 5.52 10.61
CA GLN A 126 29.38 4.18 10.91
C GLN A 126 27.94 4.08 10.44
N ALA A 127 27.68 3.27 9.41
CA ALA A 127 26.35 3.01 8.91
C ALA A 127 25.52 2.32 10.00
N THR A 128 24.76 3.10 10.76
CA THR A 128 23.71 2.58 11.63
C THR A 128 22.49 2.24 10.77
N PRO A 129 21.85 1.07 10.96
CA PRO A 129 20.61 0.76 10.27
C PRO A 129 19.56 1.82 10.61
N ILE A 130 18.82 2.28 9.59
CA ILE A 130 17.77 3.29 9.72
C ILE A 130 16.67 2.75 10.64
N THR A 131 16.71 3.13 11.91
CA THR A 131 15.57 2.97 12.80
C THR A 131 14.61 4.14 12.55
N ARG A 132 13.32 3.81 12.40
CA ARG A 132 12.25 4.81 12.32
C ARG A 132 12.41 5.80 13.48
N PRO A 133 12.46 7.13 13.26
CA PRO A 133 12.45 8.08 14.36
C PRO A 133 11.19 7.86 15.21
N THR A 134 11.37 7.53 16.48
CA THR A 134 10.27 7.28 17.44
C THR A 134 9.56 8.56 17.89
N GLN A 135 9.97 9.73 17.40
CA GLN A 135 9.44 11.01 17.85
C GLN A 135 8.82 11.78 16.70
N VAL A 136 7.52 11.56 16.53
CA VAL A 136 6.61 12.58 16.02
C VAL A 136 6.21 13.42 17.24
N PRO A 137 6.27 14.77 17.20
CA PRO A 137 5.85 15.60 18.32
C PRO A 137 4.32 15.59 18.44
N GLY A 138 3.80 14.55 19.08
CA GLY A 138 2.46 14.49 19.63
C GLY A 138 2.63 14.18 21.11
N THR A 139 2.19 15.09 21.97
CA THR A 139 2.12 14.91 23.42
C THR A 139 1.56 13.53 23.75
N SER A 140 2.41 12.61 24.20
CA SER A 140 1.99 11.41 24.90
C SER A 140 1.23 11.91 26.13
N ALA A 141 -0.09 11.94 26.05
CA ALA A 141 -0.93 12.21 27.19
C ALA A 141 -0.64 11.08 28.18
N GLY A 142 0.15 11.38 29.21
CA GLY A 142 0.78 10.41 30.10
C GLY A 142 -0.23 9.60 30.92
N TYR A 143 -0.89 8.66 30.26
CA TYR A 143 -1.85 7.75 30.87
C TYR A 143 -1.09 6.53 31.41
N PRO A 144 -1.38 6.07 32.64
CA PRO A 144 -0.64 4.97 33.26
C PRO A 144 -0.76 3.63 32.51
N TRP A 145 -1.79 3.46 31.66
CA TRP A 145 -2.01 2.26 30.86
C TRP A 145 -1.29 2.26 29.50
N GLU A 146 -0.82 3.41 29.03
CA GLU A 146 -0.15 3.59 27.73
C GLU A 146 1.07 2.65 27.53
N PRO A 147 1.97 2.45 28.52
CA PRO A 147 3.08 1.50 28.36
C PRO A 147 2.64 0.04 28.23
N ALA A 148 1.52 -0.35 28.84
CA ALA A 148 0.96 -1.69 28.68
C ALA A 148 0.33 -1.85 27.28
N PHE A 149 -0.36 -0.82 26.80
CA PHE A 149 -0.92 -0.76 25.46
C PHE A 149 0.15 -0.86 24.37
N HIS A 150 1.26 -0.13 24.48
CA HIS A 150 2.35 -0.23 23.51
C HIS A 150 2.96 -1.64 23.43
N ARG A 151 3.06 -2.35 24.56
CA ARG A 151 3.51 -3.76 24.57
C ARG A 151 2.50 -4.68 23.87
N ALA A 152 1.20 -4.49 24.11
CA ALA A 152 0.15 -5.26 23.46
C ALA A 152 0.11 -5.02 21.94
N VAL A 153 0.26 -3.77 21.51
CA VAL A 153 0.36 -3.40 20.08
C VAL A 153 1.61 -4.00 19.44
N ALA A 154 2.75 -4.00 20.14
CA ALA A 154 3.97 -4.63 19.65
C ALA A 154 3.81 -6.15 19.47
N HIS A 155 3.11 -6.82 20.39
CA HIS A 155 2.76 -8.23 20.24
C HIS A 155 1.87 -8.49 19.01
N CYS A 156 0.87 -7.65 18.76
CA CYS A 156 0.08 -7.79 17.52
C CYS A 156 0.92 -7.64 16.24
N ARG A 157 2.03 -6.92 16.29
CA ARG A 157 2.94 -6.77 15.13
C ARG A 157 3.80 -8.01 14.88
N THR A 158 3.99 -8.89 15.87
CA THR A 158 4.70 -10.17 15.65
C THR A 158 3.82 -11.23 14.98
N LEU A 159 2.50 -11.01 14.95
CA LEU A 159 1.57 -11.88 14.26
C LEU A 159 1.64 -11.70 12.74
N GLY A 160 1.12 -12.72 12.04
CA GLY A 160 0.97 -12.74 10.59
C GLY A 160 0.07 -11.62 10.07
N PHE A 161 0.14 -11.41 8.76
CA PHE A 161 -0.56 -10.30 8.09
C PHE A 161 -2.08 -10.35 8.28
N PHE A 162 -2.68 -11.54 8.34
CA PHE A 162 -4.12 -11.73 8.44
C PHE A 162 -4.65 -11.65 9.89
N GLU A 163 -3.81 -11.95 10.88
CA GLU A 163 -4.16 -11.94 12.30
C GLU A 163 -3.90 -10.57 12.95
N ARG A 164 -2.96 -9.80 12.38
CA ARG A 164 -2.61 -8.46 12.87
C ARG A 164 -3.81 -7.49 12.94
N PRO A 165 -4.69 -7.36 11.92
CA PRO A 165 -5.80 -6.40 11.95
C PRO A 165 -6.79 -6.72 13.07
N THR A 166 -7.10 -8.00 13.28
CA THR A 166 -8.05 -8.44 14.32
C THR A 166 -7.46 -8.27 15.72
N CYS A 167 -6.17 -8.58 15.90
CA CYS A 167 -5.45 -8.33 17.16
C CYS A 167 -5.42 -6.83 17.50
N LEU A 168 -5.01 -5.99 16.53
CA LEU A 168 -4.96 -4.54 16.72
C LEU A 168 -6.34 -3.94 17.02
N GLY A 169 -7.39 -4.41 16.34
CA GLY A 169 -8.76 -3.99 16.59
C GLY A 169 -9.20 -4.28 18.04
N LYS A 170 -8.95 -5.50 18.53
CA LYS A 170 -9.29 -5.89 19.91
C LYS A 170 -8.51 -5.08 20.96
N VAL A 171 -7.21 -4.93 20.78
CA VAL A 171 -6.36 -4.14 21.70
C VAL A 171 -6.78 -2.68 21.70
N ARG A 172 -7.05 -2.08 20.53
CA ARG A 172 -7.53 -0.69 20.46
C ARG A 172 -8.90 -0.52 21.12
N GLU A 173 -9.82 -1.45 20.97
CA GLU A 173 -11.11 -1.39 21.66
C GLU A 173 -10.92 -1.45 23.19
N GLN A 174 -10.08 -2.37 23.68
CA GLN A 174 -9.81 -2.54 25.11
C GLN A 174 -9.14 -1.32 25.75
N TYR A 175 -8.22 -0.65 25.05
CA TYR A 175 -7.48 0.48 25.61
C TYR A 175 -8.04 1.84 25.18
N CYS A 176 -8.25 2.07 23.88
CA CYS A 176 -8.78 3.33 23.35
C CYS A 176 -10.28 3.49 23.65
N GLY A 177 -11.06 2.41 23.54
CA GLY A 177 -12.49 2.41 23.85
C GLY A 177 -12.76 2.59 25.35
N ALA A 178 -12.14 1.77 26.20
CA ALA A 178 -12.35 1.83 27.64
C ALA A 178 -11.89 3.16 28.28
N ASN A 179 -10.89 3.84 27.71
CA ASN A 179 -10.32 5.07 28.26
C ASN A 179 -10.70 6.34 27.47
N ASN A 180 -11.68 6.27 26.55
CA ASN A 180 -12.11 7.41 25.70
C ASN A 180 -10.94 8.15 25.02
N ALA A 181 -9.98 7.38 24.50
CA ALA A 181 -8.71 7.87 23.98
C ALA A 181 -8.60 7.83 22.44
N TRP A 182 -9.70 7.50 21.74
CA TRP A 182 -9.80 7.66 20.28
C TRP A 182 -9.45 9.09 19.87
N GLY A 183 -8.57 9.23 18.87
CA GLY A 183 -8.05 10.54 18.40
C GLY A 183 -7.13 11.30 19.38
N LYS A 184 -6.98 10.85 20.63
CA LYS A 184 -6.18 11.55 21.66
C LYS A 184 -4.78 10.95 21.84
N VAL A 185 -4.63 9.65 21.57
CA VAL A 185 -3.38 8.89 21.73
C VAL A 185 -2.91 8.42 20.36
N LYS A 186 -1.60 8.53 20.07
CA LYS A 186 -1.01 8.33 18.73
C LYS A 186 -1.38 7.03 18.01
N ASP A 187 -1.62 5.96 18.77
CA ASP A 187 -1.90 4.63 18.24
C ASP A 187 -3.42 4.32 18.17
N CYS A 188 -4.27 5.27 18.57
CA CYS A 188 -5.73 5.22 18.48
C CYS A 188 -6.22 6.11 17.31
N PRO A 189 -6.82 5.54 16.26
CA PRO A 189 -7.39 6.34 15.16
C PRO A 189 -8.54 7.24 15.64
N GLU A 190 -8.83 8.30 14.88
CA GLU A 190 -10.08 9.04 15.01
C GLU A 190 -11.24 8.19 14.50
N ARG A 191 -12.40 8.30 15.15
CA ARG A 191 -13.59 7.48 14.91
C ARG A 191 -14.77 8.37 14.56
#